data_AF-A0A7R7ZR32-F1
#
_entry.id   AF-A0A7R7ZR32-F1
#
_cell.length_a   1.000
_cell.length_b   1.000
_cell.length_c   1.000
_cell.angle_alpha   90.00
_cell.angle_beta   90.00
_cell.angle_gamma   90.00
#
_symmetry.space_group_name_H-M   'P 1'
#
loop_
_entity.id
_entity.type
_entity.pdbx_description
1 polymer ?
#
loop_
_entity_poly.entity_id
_entity_poly.type
_entity_poly.pdbx_seq_one_letter_code
_entity_poly.pdbx_strand_id
1 'polypeptide(L)'
;MGGAAVCLLTHDPNRRTEDVDLVIHVDQRQITADRLTTQLLTSFPSDFGPVNQFGHIIPAYRLRLPGGKEQLVELEVFDYQSWPQRPQYNLQTASRRTLTINGYPVKTFSPEWILREKILSQYQRQGPKAQTDIRDVERLIIFAVPGTPELDFSHTEELKAALADLLKNWPGMQQALKQKINCPAIFNNWYAPLSSLSE
;
A
#
# COMPACT_ATOMS: atom_id res chain seq x y z
N MET A 1 -4.13 -1.80 0.79
CA MET A 1 -2.81 -1.28 0.38
C MET A 1 -2.67 -1.51 -1.11
N GLY A 2 -1.44 -1.57 -1.65
CA GLY A 2 -1.21 -2.05 -3.01
C GLY A 2 -1.97 -1.29 -4.08
N GLY A 3 -2.34 -1.98 -5.17
CA GLY A 3 -3.00 -1.37 -6.33
C GLY A 3 -4.37 -0.77 -5.98
N ALA A 4 -5.16 -1.45 -5.16
CA ALA A 4 -6.50 -0.99 -4.76
C ALA A 4 -6.45 0.37 -4.06
N ALA A 5 -5.49 0.57 -3.15
CA ALA A 5 -5.35 1.85 -2.46
C ALA A 5 -4.92 2.98 -3.41
N VAL A 6 -4.04 2.71 -4.39
CA VAL A 6 -3.65 3.70 -5.40
C VAL A 6 -4.85 4.12 -6.24
N CYS A 7 -5.64 3.15 -6.74
CA CYS A 7 -6.85 3.42 -7.51
C CYS A 7 -7.84 4.31 -6.72
N LEU A 8 -8.02 4.02 -5.43
CA LEU A 8 -8.94 4.76 -4.57
C LEU A 8 -8.45 6.18 -4.23
N LEU A 9 -7.15 6.36 -4.00
CA LEU A 9 -6.60 7.66 -3.56
C LEU A 9 -6.37 8.64 -4.71
N THR A 10 -5.98 8.14 -5.89
CA THR A 10 -5.58 9.00 -7.02
C THR A 10 -6.77 9.45 -7.85
N HIS A 11 -7.92 8.76 -7.75
CA HIS A 11 -9.13 9.01 -8.54
C HIS A 11 -8.90 9.04 -10.06
N ASP A 12 -7.79 8.46 -10.56
CA ASP A 12 -7.51 8.30 -11.99
C ASP A 12 -8.26 7.07 -12.52
N PRO A 13 -9.30 7.22 -13.37
CA PRO A 13 -10.11 6.10 -13.85
C PRO A 13 -9.35 5.14 -14.78
N ASN A 14 -8.18 5.55 -15.29
CA ASN A 14 -7.32 4.70 -16.11
C ASN A 14 -6.41 3.81 -15.27
N ARG A 15 -6.21 4.12 -13.99
CA ARG A 15 -5.48 3.26 -13.06
C ARG A 15 -6.46 2.25 -12.45
N ARG A 16 -6.31 0.98 -12.82
CA ARG A 16 -7.15 -0.14 -12.39
C ARG A 16 -6.30 -1.26 -11.81
N THR A 17 -6.90 -2.10 -10.97
CA THR A 17 -6.26 -3.26 -10.34
C THR A 17 -7.25 -4.43 -10.39
N GLU A 18 -6.73 -5.64 -10.36
CA GLU A 18 -7.48 -6.91 -10.44
C GLU A 18 -7.84 -7.49 -9.06
N ASP A 19 -7.12 -7.09 -8.03
CA ASP A 19 -7.08 -7.68 -6.70
C ASP A 19 -7.16 -6.61 -5.59
N VAL A 20 -7.30 -7.07 -4.35
CA VAL A 20 -7.27 -6.21 -3.16
C VAL A 20 -6.27 -6.75 -2.15
N ASP A 21 -5.17 -6.01 -1.97
CA ASP A 21 -4.23 -6.23 -0.88
C ASP A 21 -4.71 -5.55 0.41
N LEU A 22 -4.70 -6.26 1.54
CA LEU A 22 -4.99 -5.67 2.84
C LEU A 22 -4.14 -6.24 3.97
N VAL A 23 -3.90 -5.42 4.98
CA VAL A 23 -3.30 -5.84 6.26
C VAL A 23 -4.37 -5.81 7.33
N ILE A 24 -4.44 -6.85 8.14
CA ILE A 24 -5.33 -6.93 9.30
C ILE A 24 -4.55 -6.86 10.62
N HIS A 25 -5.25 -6.43 11.67
CA HIS A 25 -4.73 -6.52 13.04
C HIS A 25 -5.16 -7.84 13.65
N VAL A 26 -4.17 -8.64 14.11
CA VAL A 26 -4.43 -9.84 14.91
C VAL A 26 -4.47 -9.42 16.37
N ASP A 27 -5.62 -9.64 17.01
CA ASP A 27 -5.83 -9.34 18.41
C ASP A 27 -5.94 -10.63 19.25
N GLN A 28 -6.50 -10.55 20.45
CA GLN A 28 -6.70 -11.69 21.35
C GLN A 28 -7.53 -12.84 20.74
N ARG A 29 -8.32 -12.58 19.68
CA ARG A 29 -9.09 -13.62 18.98
C ARG A 29 -8.22 -14.50 18.08
N GLN A 30 -6.97 -14.09 17.83
CA GLN A 30 -6.01 -14.80 16.98
C GLN A 30 -6.57 -15.12 15.59
N ILE A 31 -7.27 -14.15 14.99
CA ILE A 31 -7.70 -14.20 13.58
C ILE A 31 -6.53 -13.65 12.75
N THR A 32 -5.62 -14.54 12.37
CA THR A 32 -4.52 -14.25 11.42
C THR A 32 -5.07 -14.09 10.00
N ALA A 33 -4.23 -13.63 9.07
CA ALA A 33 -4.59 -13.53 7.66
C ALA A 33 -5.10 -14.86 7.10
N ASP A 34 -4.41 -15.97 7.42
CA ASP A 34 -4.80 -17.31 7.02
C ASP A 34 -6.14 -17.74 7.64
N ARG A 35 -6.33 -17.49 8.95
CA ARG A 35 -7.60 -17.81 9.63
C ARG A 35 -8.76 -16.95 9.13
N LEU A 36 -8.50 -15.72 8.69
CA LEU A 36 -9.51 -14.87 8.10
C LEU A 36 -10.09 -15.50 6.83
N THR A 37 -9.28 -16.18 6.02
CA THR A 37 -9.75 -16.92 4.84
C THR A 37 -10.85 -17.91 5.22
N THR A 38 -10.58 -18.80 6.19
CA THR A 38 -11.58 -19.76 6.66
C THR A 38 -12.81 -19.05 7.21
N GLN A 39 -12.63 -17.97 7.96
CA GLN A 39 -13.74 -17.25 8.57
C GLN A 39 -14.65 -16.56 7.54
N LEU A 40 -14.08 -15.94 6.51
CA LEU A 40 -14.85 -15.33 5.42
C LEU A 40 -15.64 -16.38 4.63
N LEU A 41 -14.99 -17.49 4.27
CA LEU A 41 -15.64 -18.56 3.50
C LEU A 41 -16.75 -19.28 4.27
N THR A 42 -16.64 -19.36 5.59
CA THR A 42 -17.65 -20.01 6.44
C THR A 42 -18.77 -19.07 6.87
N SER A 43 -18.45 -17.82 7.21
CA SER A 43 -19.42 -16.86 7.75
C SER A 43 -20.19 -16.12 6.66
N PHE A 44 -19.58 -15.94 5.49
CA PHE A 44 -20.14 -15.17 4.37
C PHE A 44 -20.03 -15.93 3.03
N PRO A 45 -20.55 -17.18 2.95
CA PRO A 45 -20.37 -18.04 1.77
C PRO A 45 -21.03 -17.50 0.49
N SER A 46 -22.02 -16.60 0.62
CA SER A 46 -22.67 -15.93 -0.53
C SER A 46 -21.83 -14.83 -1.15
N ASP A 47 -20.87 -14.29 -0.38
CA ASP A 47 -20.10 -13.11 -0.75
C ASP A 47 -18.65 -13.45 -1.02
N PHE A 48 -18.16 -14.60 -0.52
CA PHE A 48 -16.79 -15.05 -0.72
C PHE A 48 -16.73 -16.46 -1.32
N GLY A 49 -15.67 -16.70 -2.10
CA GLY A 49 -15.33 -18.01 -2.66
C GLY A 49 -13.84 -18.30 -2.51
N PRO A 50 -13.43 -19.58 -2.48
CA PRO A 50 -12.02 -19.94 -2.42
C PRO A 50 -11.36 -19.77 -3.79
N VAL A 51 -10.13 -19.27 -3.80
CA VAL A 51 -9.21 -19.31 -4.96
C VAL A 51 -7.94 -20.04 -4.54
N ASN A 52 -7.47 -20.97 -5.37
CA ASN A 52 -6.20 -21.67 -5.13
C ASN A 52 -5.07 -20.95 -5.87
N GLN A 53 -4.27 -20.22 -5.11
CA GLN A 53 -3.08 -19.55 -5.59
C GLN A 53 -1.86 -20.37 -5.17
N PHE A 54 -1.20 -21.03 -6.13
CA PHE A 54 0.02 -21.82 -5.90
C PHE A 54 -0.05 -22.89 -4.80
N GLY A 55 -1.21 -23.53 -4.62
CA GLY A 55 -1.42 -24.55 -3.58
C GLY A 55 -1.95 -24.00 -2.25
N HIS A 56 -2.14 -22.68 -2.14
CA HIS A 56 -2.71 -22.01 -0.98
C HIS A 56 -4.11 -21.47 -1.30
N ILE A 57 -5.06 -21.71 -0.41
CA ILE A 57 -6.41 -21.18 -0.54
C ILE A 57 -6.43 -19.76 0.02
N ILE A 58 -6.83 -18.80 -0.80
CA ILE A 58 -7.10 -17.41 -0.40
C ILE A 58 -8.59 -17.09 -0.59
N PRO A 59 -9.15 -16.09 0.11
CA PRO A 59 -10.52 -15.68 -0.09
C PRO A 59 -10.61 -14.76 -1.30
N ALA A 60 -11.68 -14.89 -2.08
CA ALA A 60 -12.02 -13.95 -3.14
C ALA A 60 -13.46 -13.46 -2.96
N TYR A 61 -13.68 -12.16 -3.13
CA TYR A 61 -15.01 -11.57 -3.11
C TYR A 61 -15.76 -11.90 -4.40
N ARG A 62 -17.04 -12.27 -4.28
CA ARG A 62 -17.95 -12.55 -5.39
C ARG A 62 -18.57 -11.25 -5.89
N LEU A 63 -17.89 -10.60 -6.83
CA LEU A 63 -18.42 -9.42 -7.49
C LEU A 63 -19.56 -9.81 -8.45
N ARG A 64 -20.78 -9.40 -8.10
CA ARG A 64 -21.96 -9.56 -8.96
C ARG A 64 -21.98 -8.47 -10.02
N LEU A 65 -21.87 -8.88 -11.28
CA LEU A 65 -21.91 -8.01 -12.44
C LEU A 65 -23.35 -7.86 -12.97
N PRO A 66 -23.65 -6.78 -13.71
CA PRO A 66 -24.91 -6.66 -14.44
C PRO A 66 -25.19 -7.90 -15.31
N GLY A 67 -26.43 -8.40 -15.27
CA GLY A 67 -26.81 -9.65 -15.94
C GLY A 67 -26.54 -10.93 -15.15
N GLY A 68 -26.20 -10.82 -13.86
CA GLY A 68 -26.12 -11.97 -12.95
C GLY A 68 -24.83 -12.79 -13.05
N LYS A 69 -23.85 -12.33 -13.82
CA LYS A 69 -22.51 -12.96 -13.86
C LYS A 69 -21.77 -12.66 -12.56
N GLU A 70 -20.97 -13.61 -12.09
CA GLU A 70 -20.06 -13.42 -10.96
C GLU A 70 -18.61 -13.39 -11.44
N GLN A 71 -17.83 -12.48 -10.86
CA GLN A 71 -16.39 -12.44 -10.99
C GLN A 71 -15.76 -12.55 -9.60
N LEU A 72 -14.77 -13.43 -9.44
CA LEU A 72 -13.99 -13.51 -8.20
C LEU A 72 -12.91 -12.43 -8.22
N VAL A 73 -12.87 -11.64 -7.14
CA VAL A 73 -11.84 -10.62 -6.89
C VAL A 73 -11.00 -11.11 -5.72
N GLU A 74 -9.76 -11.50 -6.00
CA GLU A 74 -8.83 -12.05 -5.01
C GLU A 74 -8.53 -11.06 -3.88
N LEU A 75 -8.47 -11.56 -2.65
CA LEU A 75 -8.04 -10.81 -1.48
C LEU A 75 -6.69 -11.34 -1.00
N GLU A 76 -5.63 -10.56 -1.22
CA GLU A 76 -4.32 -10.84 -0.63
C GLU A 76 -4.27 -10.25 0.79
N VAL A 77 -4.44 -11.12 1.78
CA VAL A 77 -4.50 -10.73 3.20
C VAL A 77 -3.16 -10.95 3.87
N PHE A 78 -2.70 -9.95 4.62
CA PHE A 78 -1.47 -9.98 5.39
C PHE A 78 -1.72 -9.58 6.85
N ASP A 79 -0.82 -9.97 7.74
CA ASP A 79 -0.81 -9.49 9.12
C ASP A 79 0.63 -9.34 9.64
N TYR A 80 0.82 -8.45 10.61
CA TYR A 80 2.15 -8.15 11.16
C TYR A 80 2.72 -9.31 11.99
N GLN A 81 1.89 -10.12 12.65
CA GLN A 81 2.33 -11.24 13.48
C GLN A 81 3.02 -12.33 12.65
N SER A 82 2.54 -12.56 11.43
CA SER A 82 3.10 -13.51 10.46
C SER A 82 4.26 -12.92 9.66
N TRP A 83 4.38 -11.58 9.59
CA TRP A 83 5.42 -10.85 8.86
C TRP A 83 6.14 -9.82 9.76
N PRO A 84 6.80 -10.25 10.86
CA PRO A 84 7.42 -9.32 11.81
C PRO A 84 8.57 -8.49 11.20
N GLN A 85 9.21 -9.02 10.15
CA GLN A 85 10.23 -8.33 9.36
C GLN A 85 9.66 -7.24 8.44
N ARG A 86 8.34 -7.09 8.35
CA ARG A 86 7.63 -6.02 7.65
C ARG A 86 6.98 -5.06 8.65
N PRO A 87 7.75 -4.22 9.36
CA PRO A 87 7.20 -3.30 10.37
C PRO A 87 6.18 -2.31 9.79
N GLN A 88 6.19 -2.07 8.48
CA GLN A 88 5.18 -1.27 7.80
C GLN A 88 3.76 -1.86 7.89
N TYR A 89 3.61 -3.15 8.24
CA TYR A 89 2.32 -3.80 8.48
C TYR A 89 1.79 -3.57 9.92
N ASN A 90 2.58 -2.95 10.80
CA ASN A 90 2.09 -2.63 12.13
C ASN A 90 1.04 -1.52 12.08
N LEU A 91 -0.23 -1.91 12.13
CA LEU A 91 -1.38 -0.99 12.07
C LEU A 91 -1.52 -0.05 13.26
N GLN A 92 -0.76 -0.25 14.35
CA GLN A 92 -0.75 0.68 15.49
C GLN A 92 0.07 1.93 15.18
N THR A 93 1.13 1.81 14.38
CA THR A 93 2.09 2.89 14.11
C THR A 93 2.03 3.39 12.67
N ALA A 94 1.59 2.58 11.72
CA ALA A 94 1.55 2.97 10.32
C ALA A 94 0.55 4.10 10.07
N SER A 95 0.99 5.09 9.29
CA SER A 95 0.17 6.20 8.83
C SER A 95 -0.96 5.70 7.93
N ARG A 96 -2.21 6.02 8.30
CA ARG A 96 -3.44 5.52 7.64
C ARG A 96 -4.40 6.66 7.31
N ARG A 97 -5.30 6.39 6.36
CA ARG A 97 -6.40 7.29 5.98
C ARG A 97 -7.71 6.51 5.95
N THR A 98 -8.82 7.21 6.15
CA THR A 98 -10.15 6.65 5.90
C THR A 98 -10.80 7.45 4.79
N LEU A 99 -11.30 6.76 3.77
CA LEU A 99 -12.10 7.30 2.68
C LEU A 99 -13.56 6.91 2.91
N THR A 100 -14.50 7.74 2.46
CA THR A 100 -15.93 7.38 2.49
C THR A 100 -16.37 7.06 1.08
N ILE A 101 -16.77 5.80 0.83
CA ILE A 101 -17.28 5.34 -0.46
C ILE A 101 -18.75 5.02 -0.30
N ASN A 102 -19.63 5.81 -0.93
CA ASN A 102 -21.08 5.65 -0.84
C ASN A 102 -21.60 5.53 0.60
N GLY A 103 -21.03 6.33 1.52
CA GLY A 103 -21.38 6.32 2.95
C GLY A 103 -20.62 5.29 3.80
N TYR A 104 -19.86 4.38 3.19
CA TYR A 104 -19.09 3.36 3.92
C TYR A 104 -17.65 3.83 4.18
N PRO A 105 -17.15 3.72 5.44
CA PRO A 105 -15.77 4.04 5.75
C PRO A 105 -14.83 2.92 5.28
N VAL A 106 -13.91 3.24 4.38
CA VAL A 106 -12.88 2.35 3.85
C VAL A 106 -11.51 2.82 4.33
N LYS A 107 -10.84 1.97 5.10
CA LYS A 107 -9.51 2.26 5.64
C LYS A 107 -8.43 1.90 4.62
N THR A 108 -7.51 2.83 4.37
CA THR A 108 -6.33 2.61 3.55
C THR A 108 -5.07 2.97 4.36
N PHE A 109 -3.92 2.48 3.93
CA PHE A 109 -2.68 3.16 4.30
C PHE A 109 -2.67 4.56 3.66
N SER A 110 -1.93 5.46 4.28
CA SER A 110 -1.78 6.84 3.84
C SER A 110 -1.03 6.92 2.48
N PRO A 111 -1.18 8.01 1.71
CA PRO A 111 -0.38 8.25 0.51
C PRO A 111 1.12 8.15 0.75
N GLU A 112 1.59 8.60 1.91
CA GLU A 112 3.00 8.61 2.32
C GLU A 112 3.54 7.18 2.48
N TRP A 113 2.78 6.34 3.18
CA TRP A 113 3.09 4.93 3.33
C TRP A 113 3.15 4.23 1.97
N ILE A 114 2.17 4.48 1.10
CA ILE A 114 2.12 3.83 -0.21
C ILE A 114 3.26 4.34 -1.10
N LEU A 115 3.58 5.63 -1.05
CA LEU A 115 4.69 6.23 -1.79
C LEU A 115 6.02 5.59 -1.40
N ARG A 116 6.28 5.40 -0.10
CA ARG A 116 7.45 4.66 0.41
C ARG A 116 7.54 3.26 -0.21
N GLU A 117 6.46 2.49 -0.13
CA GLU A 117 6.46 1.12 -0.63
C GLU A 117 6.62 1.05 -2.16
N LYS A 118 6.06 2.01 -2.92
CA LYS A 118 6.21 2.06 -4.38
C LYS A 118 7.61 2.43 -4.84
N ILE A 119 8.28 3.34 -4.12
CA ILE A 119 9.69 3.67 -4.36
C ILE A 119 10.58 2.45 -4.12
N LEU A 120 10.29 1.67 -3.07
CA LEU A 120 11.02 0.45 -2.79
C LEU A 120 10.71 -0.66 -3.81
N SER A 121 9.42 -0.88 -4.11
CA SER A 121 9.00 -2.01 -4.94
C SER A 121 9.44 -1.86 -6.39
N GLN A 122 9.50 -0.63 -6.94
CA GLN A 122 10.03 -0.43 -8.29
C GLN A 122 11.51 -0.81 -8.40
N TYR A 123 12.28 -0.65 -7.32
CA TYR A 123 13.70 -1.03 -7.27
C TYR A 123 13.89 -2.54 -7.14
N GLN A 124 13.05 -3.19 -6.34
CA GLN A 124 13.12 -4.64 -6.10
C GLN A 124 12.56 -5.47 -7.26
N ARG A 125 11.69 -4.88 -8.10
CA ARG A 125 11.01 -5.57 -9.20
C ARG A 125 11.66 -5.23 -10.53
N GLN A 126 11.60 -6.17 -11.47
CA GLN A 126 11.97 -5.93 -12.86
C GLN A 126 10.74 -5.98 -13.78
N GLY A 127 10.83 -5.34 -14.93
CA GLY A 127 9.83 -5.44 -15.99
C GLY A 127 8.56 -4.61 -15.77
N PRO A 128 7.40 -5.02 -16.34
CA PRO A 128 6.19 -4.21 -16.39
C PRO A 128 5.65 -3.76 -15.02
N LYS A 129 5.79 -4.60 -13.98
CA LYS A 129 5.32 -4.25 -12.63
C LYS A 129 6.10 -3.07 -12.04
N ALA A 130 7.41 -2.99 -12.30
CA ALA A 130 8.22 -1.84 -11.87
C ALA A 130 7.78 -0.55 -12.56
N GLN A 131 7.42 -0.60 -13.85
CA GLN A 131 6.88 0.56 -14.57
C GLN A 131 5.54 1.03 -13.99
N THR A 132 4.66 0.10 -13.62
CA THR A 132 3.42 0.45 -12.92
C THR A 132 3.72 1.11 -11.58
N ASP A 133 4.67 0.60 -10.81
CA ASP A 133 5.07 1.18 -9.53
C ASP A 133 5.66 2.61 -9.70
N ILE A 134 6.47 2.85 -10.73
CA ILE A 134 6.98 4.19 -11.07
C ILE A 134 5.85 5.17 -11.40
N ARG A 135 4.88 4.74 -12.23
CA ARG A 135 3.71 5.58 -12.53
C ARG A 135 2.81 5.80 -11.32
N ASP A 136 2.76 4.83 -10.40
CA ASP A 136 2.04 5.00 -9.13
C ASP A 136 2.75 6.03 -8.23
N VAL A 137 4.09 6.03 -8.20
CA VAL A 137 4.87 7.10 -7.54
C VAL A 137 4.49 8.46 -8.11
N GLU A 138 4.54 8.64 -9.43
CA GLU A 138 4.20 9.90 -10.09
C GLU A 138 2.81 10.42 -9.70
N ARG A 139 1.80 9.53 -9.66
CA ARG A 139 0.43 9.88 -9.26
C ARG A 139 0.30 10.23 -7.77
N LEU A 140 1.05 9.55 -6.91
CA LEU A 140 0.89 9.66 -5.45
C LEU A 140 1.59 10.89 -4.85
N ILE A 141 2.67 11.40 -5.48
CA ILE A 141 3.49 12.47 -4.91
C ILE A 141 2.66 13.69 -4.49
N ILE A 142 1.64 14.06 -5.27
CA ILE A 142 0.80 15.23 -4.98
C ILE A 142 -0.08 15.06 -3.72
N PHE A 143 -0.37 13.82 -3.34
CA PHE A 143 -1.20 13.50 -2.18
C PHE A 143 -0.39 13.31 -0.90
N ALA A 144 0.93 13.20 -1.01
CA ALA A 144 1.82 13.05 0.13
C ALA A 144 2.10 14.38 0.85
N VAL A 145 2.23 14.32 2.16
CA VAL A 145 2.61 15.40 3.06
C VAL A 145 4.00 15.11 3.64
N PRO A 146 4.93 16.09 3.63
CA PRO A 146 6.26 15.91 4.21
C PRO A 146 6.24 15.74 5.73
N GLY A 147 7.33 15.21 6.29
CA GLY A 147 7.54 15.10 7.73
C GLY A 147 6.90 13.89 8.40
N THR A 148 6.36 12.95 7.62
CA THR A 148 5.87 11.66 8.11
C THR A 148 7.02 10.66 8.27
N PRO A 149 6.94 9.73 9.26
CA PRO A 149 7.98 8.72 9.46
C PRO A 149 8.22 7.85 8.22
N GLU A 150 7.16 7.55 7.46
CA GLU A 150 7.27 6.73 6.26
C GLU A 150 8.09 7.39 5.16
N LEU A 151 8.11 8.72 5.08
CA LEU A 151 8.91 9.50 4.10
C LEU A 151 10.22 10.02 4.67
N ASP A 152 10.65 9.52 5.83
CA ASP A 152 12.01 9.71 6.33
C ASP A 152 12.90 8.53 5.93
N PHE A 153 13.78 8.77 4.96
CA PHE A 153 14.70 7.78 4.44
C PHE A 153 16.12 7.94 5.01
N SER A 154 16.34 8.90 5.92
CA SER A 154 17.66 9.23 6.48
C SER A 154 18.37 8.04 7.13
N HIS A 155 17.62 7.07 7.63
CA HIS A 155 18.13 5.90 8.35
C HIS A 155 17.92 4.55 7.64
N THR A 156 17.40 4.53 6.40
CA THR A 156 17.12 3.27 5.68
C THR A 156 17.91 3.19 4.36
N GLU A 157 19.03 2.47 4.35
CA GLU A 157 19.92 2.37 3.18
C GLU A 157 19.22 1.82 1.93
N GLU A 158 18.34 0.83 2.09
CA GLU A 158 17.61 0.26 0.95
C GLU A 158 16.69 1.28 0.28
N LEU A 159 16.02 2.15 1.07
CA LEU A 159 15.19 3.22 0.53
C LEU A 159 16.00 4.33 -0.12
N LYS A 160 17.21 4.61 0.40
CA LYS A 160 18.15 5.53 -0.26
C LYS A 160 18.54 4.96 -1.63
N ALA A 161 18.95 3.70 -1.68
CA ALA A 161 19.33 3.05 -2.94
C ALA A 161 18.16 3.06 -3.95
N ALA A 162 16.96 2.71 -3.51
CA ALA A 162 15.77 2.70 -4.34
C ALA A 162 15.38 4.09 -4.85
N LEU A 163 15.47 5.12 -4.00
CA LEU A 163 15.21 6.51 -4.39
C LEU A 163 16.28 7.02 -5.39
N ALA A 164 17.55 6.69 -5.17
CA ALA A 164 18.63 7.08 -6.08
C ALA A 164 18.45 6.45 -7.47
N ASP A 165 18.09 5.17 -7.52
CA ASP A 165 17.80 4.47 -8.78
C ASP A 165 16.60 5.08 -9.51
N LEU A 166 15.52 5.35 -8.78
CA LEU A 166 14.34 6.02 -9.33
C LEU A 166 14.69 7.36 -9.99
N LEU A 167 15.46 8.20 -9.29
CA LEU A 167 15.82 9.54 -9.78
C LEU A 167 16.83 9.51 -10.93
N LYS A 168 17.70 8.50 -10.97
CA LYS A 168 18.60 8.26 -12.10
C LYS A 168 17.81 7.97 -13.38
N ASN A 169 16.77 7.15 -13.28
CA ASN A 169 15.98 6.72 -14.42
C ASN A 169 14.85 7.72 -14.76
N TRP A 170 14.39 8.51 -13.78
CA TRP A 170 13.27 9.45 -13.90
C TRP A 170 13.56 10.80 -13.21
N PRO A 171 14.52 11.58 -13.73
CA PRO A 171 14.95 12.83 -13.08
C PRO A 171 13.85 13.89 -12.97
N GLY A 172 12.81 13.82 -13.81
CA GLY A 172 11.67 14.75 -13.79
C GLY A 172 10.91 14.80 -12.46
N MET A 173 10.94 13.73 -11.66
CA MET A 173 10.27 13.68 -10.36
C MET A 173 11.10 14.28 -9.21
N GLN A 174 12.37 14.65 -9.45
CA GLN A 174 13.31 15.01 -8.39
C GLN A 174 12.81 16.15 -7.50
N GLN A 175 12.33 17.24 -8.10
CA GLN A 175 11.89 18.41 -7.32
C GLN A 175 10.64 18.10 -6.49
N ALA A 176 9.69 17.36 -7.08
CA ALA A 176 8.45 17.00 -6.40
C ALA A 176 8.72 16.03 -5.23
N LEU A 177 9.57 15.02 -5.43
CA LEU A 177 9.97 14.09 -4.37
C LEU A 177 10.79 14.78 -3.27
N LYS A 178 11.70 15.69 -3.63
CA LYS A 178 12.50 16.47 -2.68
C LYS A 178 11.63 17.28 -1.71
N GLN A 179 10.45 17.71 -2.13
CA GLN A 179 9.49 18.45 -1.30
C GLN A 179 8.73 17.57 -0.31
N LYS A 180 8.75 16.24 -0.48
CA LYS A 180 7.98 15.28 0.32
C LYS A 180 8.84 14.41 1.21
N ILE A 181 10.04 14.05 0.76
CA ILE A 181 10.88 13.02 1.37
C ILE A 181 12.09 13.64 2.06
N ASN A 182 12.31 13.27 3.32
CA ASN A 182 13.54 13.56 4.03
C ASN A 182 14.62 12.54 3.63
N CYS A 183 15.60 12.97 2.85
CA CYS A 183 16.72 12.11 2.46
C CYS A 183 17.98 12.96 2.24
N PRO A 184 18.67 13.38 3.31
CA PRO A 184 19.84 14.27 3.21
C PRO A 184 20.90 13.76 2.24
N ALA A 185 21.13 12.44 2.21
CA ALA A 185 22.12 11.80 1.34
C ALA A 185 21.85 11.98 -0.17
N ILE A 186 20.61 12.25 -0.58
CA ILE A 186 20.21 12.37 -2.00
C ILE A 186 19.80 13.79 -2.34
N PHE A 187 19.03 14.44 -1.47
CA PHE A 187 18.45 15.75 -1.75
C PHE A 187 19.16 16.92 -1.07
N ASN A 188 20.09 16.64 -0.15
CA ASN A 188 20.68 17.63 0.74
C ASN A 188 19.59 18.50 1.41
N ASN A 189 18.58 17.84 1.98
CA ASN A 189 17.44 18.46 2.66
C ASN A 189 17.31 17.93 4.09
N TRP A 190 16.57 18.67 4.93
CA TRP A 190 16.22 18.28 6.29
C TRP A 190 14.77 18.66 6.56
N TYR A 191 14.00 17.72 7.09
CA TYR A 191 12.67 17.97 7.64
C TYR A 191 12.71 17.78 9.15
N ALA A 192 12.18 18.76 9.89
CA ALA A 192 11.89 18.55 11.31
C ALA A 192 10.71 17.56 11.43
N PRO A 193 10.75 16.60 12.37
CA PRO A 193 9.62 15.72 12.65
C PRO A 193 8.38 16.56 12.99
N LEU A 194 7.20 16.21 12.46
CA LEU A 194 5.96 16.94 12.79
C LEU A 194 5.64 16.95 14.31
N SER A 195 6.22 16.04 15.09
CA SER A 195 6.13 16.01 16.55
C SER A 195 6.90 17.12 17.27
N SER A 196 7.72 17.91 16.58
CA SER A 196 8.46 19.05 17.17
C SER A 196 7.77 20.41 16.96
N LEU A 197 6.54 20.43 16.45
CA LEU A 197 5.78 21.66 16.17
C LEU A 197 4.58 21.86 17.12
N SER A 198 4.49 21.07 18.19
CA SER A 198 3.56 21.28 19.29
C SER A 198 4.33 21.72 20.54
N GLU A 199 4.61 23.01 20.63
CA GLU A 199 4.80 23.77 21.88
C GLU A 199 3.80 24.93 21.90
#